data_AF-A0A927FG17-F1
#
_entry.id   AF-A0A927FG17-F1
#
_cell.length_a   1.000
_cell.length_b   1.000
_cell.length_c   1.000
_cell.angle_alpha   90.00
_cell.angle_beta   90.00
_cell.angle_gamma   90.00
#
_symmetry.space_group_name_H-M   'P 1'
#
loop_
_entity.id
_entity.type
_entity.pdbx_description
1 polymer ?
#
loop_
_entity_poly.entity_id
_entity_poly.type
_entity_poly.pdbx_seq_one_letter_code
_entity_poly.pdbx_strand_id
1 'polypeptide(L)'
;MKQRSFKQYFITGLLVWLPMGITVWVLMWLVGLLDSIFLAVLYAADALIPGMHTLAEVLRGVPGLGVILVAIVIFATGVFVANIFGQWWLRQWDNLMNRIPVVRSIYTSVKQVADTLFSGSGNAFSKALLVQYPRQGAWTIAFLTGTPGGEVAQHFPQPMVSVYVPTTPNPTSGFFLMMPKADVIELDMSVDDALKYIISMGVVVPGGPDTLPAAKAVSENL
;
A
#
# COMPACT_ATOMS: atom_id res chain seq x y z
N MET A 1 -21.71 -34.06 -26.49
CA MET A 1 -21.42 -33.64 -25.10
C MET A 1 -19.90 -33.57 -24.94
N LYS A 2 -19.32 -32.36 -24.83
CA LYS A 2 -17.86 -32.17 -24.78
C LYS A 2 -17.37 -32.68 -23.41
N GLN A 3 -16.79 -33.88 -23.36
CA GLN A 3 -16.29 -34.45 -22.11
C GLN A 3 -15.20 -33.52 -21.56
N ARG A 4 -15.48 -32.86 -20.42
CA ARG A 4 -14.47 -32.05 -19.75
C ARG A 4 -13.37 -33.00 -19.26
N SER A 5 -12.14 -32.77 -19.70
CA SER A 5 -10.99 -33.62 -19.35
C SER A 5 -10.77 -33.58 -17.83
N PHE A 6 -10.33 -34.68 -17.20
CA PHE A 6 -9.91 -34.73 -15.79
C PHE A 6 -9.01 -33.54 -15.40
N LYS A 7 -8.15 -33.10 -16.33
CA LYS A 7 -7.30 -31.90 -16.17
C LYS A 7 -8.10 -30.64 -15.88
N GLN A 8 -9.26 -30.45 -16.52
CA GLN A 8 -10.11 -29.27 -16.33
C GLN A 8 -10.72 -29.26 -14.92
N TYR A 9 -11.22 -30.39 -14.42
CA TYR A 9 -11.72 -30.47 -13.05
C TYR A 9 -10.62 -30.24 -12.00
N PHE A 10 -9.43 -30.79 -12.22
CA PHE A 10 -8.27 -30.56 -11.35
C PHE A 10 -7.84 -29.08 -11.33
N ILE A 11 -7.72 -28.44 -12.51
CA ILE A 11 -7.37 -27.01 -12.62
C ILE A 11 -8.44 -26.13 -11.98
N THR A 12 -9.73 -26.42 -12.20
CA THR A 12 -10.82 -25.68 -11.56
C THR A 12 -10.77 -25.82 -10.03
N GLY A 13 -10.53 -27.02 -9.51
CA GLY A 13 -10.33 -27.22 -8.07
C GLY A 13 -9.13 -26.45 -7.53
N LEU A 14 -8.00 -26.49 -8.23
CA LEU A 14 -6.80 -25.73 -7.87
C LEU A 14 -7.06 -24.23 -7.84
N LEU A 15 -7.73 -23.67 -8.85
CA LEU A 15 -8.05 -22.23 -8.92
C LEU A 15 -8.95 -21.76 -7.76
N VAL A 16 -9.83 -22.64 -7.25
CA VAL A 16 -10.69 -22.33 -6.09
C VAL A 16 -9.89 -22.35 -4.79
N TRP A 17 -9.02 -23.35 -4.60
CA TRP A 17 -8.27 -23.52 -3.35
C TRP A 17 -7.00 -22.67 -3.26
N LEU A 18 -6.41 -22.29 -4.39
CA LEU A 18 -5.14 -21.56 -4.45
C LEU A 18 -5.18 -20.20 -3.72
N PRO A 19 -6.21 -19.34 -3.90
CA PRO A 19 -6.31 -18.09 -3.14
C PRO A 19 -6.38 -18.30 -1.63
N MET A 20 -7.17 -19.29 -1.18
CA MET A 20 -7.31 -19.62 0.25
C MET A 20 -6.02 -20.20 0.82
N GLY A 21 -5.34 -21.07 0.08
CA GLY A 21 -4.05 -21.64 0.51
C GLY A 21 -2.99 -20.56 0.65
N ILE A 22 -2.93 -19.62 -0.31
CA ILE A 22 -1.98 -18.50 -0.26
C ILE A 22 -2.29 -17.58 0.92
N THR A 23 -3.54 -17.22 1.17
CA THR A 23 -3.88 -16.35 2.31
C THR A 23 -3.52 -16.99 3.64
N VAL A 24 -3.87 -18.27 3.87
CA VAL A 24 -3.50 -18.97 5.10
C VAL A 24 -1.97 -19.08 5.22
N TRP A 25 -1.26 -19.35 4.13
CA TRP A 25 0.21 -19.38 4.13
C TRP A 25 0.83 -18.04 4.51
N VAL A 26 0.36 -16.92 3.94
CA VAL A 26 0.85 -15.57 4.26
C VAL A 26 0.56 -15.22 5.72
N LEU A 27 -0.63 -15.54 6.23
CA LEU A 27 -0.98 -15.30 7.63
C LEU A 27 -0.10 -16.10 8.59
N MET A 28 0.15 -17.38 8.30
CA MET A 28 1.05 -18.21 9.10
C MET A 28 2.50 -17.69 9.06
N TRP A 29 2.97 -17.24 7.89
CA TRP A 29 4.28 -16.61 7.76
C TRP A 29 4.39 -15.32 8.58
N LEU A 30 3.37 -14.46 8.52
CA LEU A 30 3.34 -13.20 9.27
C LEU A 30 3.32 -13.45 10.79
N VAL A 31 2.48 -14.36 11.28
CA VAL A 31 2.43 -14.71 12.70
C VAL A 31 3.77 -15.30 13.15
N GLY A 32 4.37 -16.19 12.36
CA GLY A 32 5.69 -16.76 12.66
C GLY A 32 6.80 -15.71 12.71
N LEU A 33 6.76 -14.69 11.85
CA LEU A 33 7.68 -13.56 11.91
C LEU A 33 7.53 -12.77 13.20
N LEU A 34 6.28 -12.47 13.60
CA LEU A 34 6.00 -11.73 14.85
C LEU A 34 6.39 -12.55 16.09
N ASP A 35 6.11 -13.86 16.10
CA ASP A 35 6.52 -14.76 17.17
C ASP A 35 8.07 -14.88 17.23
N SER A 36 8.77 -14.83 16.11
CA SER A 36 10.25 -14.81 16.09
C SER A 36 10.82 -13.56 16.74
N ILE A 37 10.25 -12.39 16.46
CA ILE A 37 10.62 -11.12 17.11
C ILE A 37 10.32 -11.20 18.61
N PHE A 38 9.15 -11.73 18.98
CA PHE A 38 8.76 -11.95 20.37
C PHE A 38 9.78 -12.79 21.14
N LEU A 39 10.17 -13.93 20.57
CA LEU A 39 11.16 -14.82 21.16
C LEU A 39 12.53 -14.14 21.32
N ALA A 40 12.95 -13.34 20.34
CA ALA A 40 14.20 -12.59 20.42
C ALA A 40 14.18 -11.54 21.54
N VAL A 41 13.07 -10.79 21.68
CA VAL A 41 12.88 -9.83 22.77
C VAL A 41 12.85 -10.54 24.13
N LEU A 42 12.13 -11.65 24.21
CA LEU A 42 12.03 -12.44 25.42
C LEU A 42 13.39 -13.02 25.84
N TYR A 43 14.19 -13.50 24.89
CA TYR A 43 15.56 -13.96 25.14
C TYR A 43 16.47 -12.82 25.64
N ALA A 44 16.37 -11.63 25.06
CA ALA A 44 17.12 -10.46 25.52
C ALA A 44 16.70 -10.03 26.94
N ALA A 45 15.41 -10.07 27.25
CA ALA A 45 14.88 -9.76 28.58
C ALA A 45 15.32 -10.78 29.62
N ASP A 46 15.33 -12.07 29.26
CA ASP A 46 15.78 -13.18 30.10
C ASP A 46 17.25 -13.05 30.49
N ALA A 47 18.10 -12.57 29.57
CA ALA A 47 19.51 -12.32 29.84
C ALA A 47 19.76 -11.10 30.75
N LEU A 48 18.82 -10.15 30.81
CA LEU A 48 19.00 -8.88 31.52
C LEU A 48 18.29 -8.83 32.88
N ILE A 49 17.22 -9.62 33.08
CA ILE A 49 16.37 -9.58 34.27
C ILE A 49 16.43 -10.93 35.00
N PRO A 50 17.15 -11.02 36.14
CA PRO A 50 17.22 -12.25 36.94
C PRO A 50 15.82 -12.66 37.43
N GLY A 51 15.40 -13.88 37.09
CA GLY A 51 14.12 -14.46 37.52
C GLY A 51 13.00 -14.50 36.46
N MET A 52 13.26 -14.04 35.23
CA MET A 52 12.27 -14.04 34.14
C MET A 52 12.09 -15.42 33.47
N HIS A 53 13.01 -16.38 33.70
CA HIS A 53 13.06 -17.68 33.03
C HIS A 53 11.73 -18.48 33.07
N THR A 54 11.05 -18.51 34.22
CA THR A 54 9.81 -19.28 34.39
C THR A 54 8.63 -18.67 33.63
N LEU A 55 8.54 -17.35 33.60
CA LEU A 55 7.53 -16.62 32.84
C LEU A 55 7.81 -16.73 31.33
N ALA A 56 9.09 -16.68 30.94
CA ALA A 56 9.52 -16.83 29.57
C ALA A 56 9.18 -18.22 29.00
N GLU A 57 9.34 -19.30 29.76
CA GLU A 57 8.97 -20.65 29.33
C GLU A 57 7.46 -20.81 29.10
N VAL A 58 6.63 -20.25 29.99
CA VAL A 58 5.17 -20.28 29.84
C VAL A 58 4.72 -19.49 28.61
N LEU A 59 5.32 -18.32 28.39
CA LEU A 59 5.01 -17.46 27.24
C LEU A 59 5.54 -18.01 25.90
N ARG A 60 6.53 -18.91 25.89
CA ARG A 60 7.00 -19.57 24.66
C ARG A 60 5.99 -20.58 24.09
N GLY A 61 5.11 -21.12 24.93
CA GLY A 61 4.20 -22.21 24.56
C GLY A 61 2.91 -21.78 23.88
N VAL A 62 2.59 -20.48 23.84
CA VAL A 62 1.30 -19.98 23.32
C VAL A 62 1.51 -19.34 21.94
N PRO A 63 1.00 -19.96 20.85
CA PRO A 63 1.14 -19.41 19.51
C PRO A 63 0.35 -18.09 19.37
N GLY A 64 0.92 -17.12 18.65
CA GLY A 64 0.29 -15.82 18.39
C GLY A 64 0.47 -14.76 19.49
N LEU A 65 1.19 -15.07 20.57
CA LEU A 65 1.57 -14.07 21.59
C LEU A 65 2.44 -12.95 21.02
N GLY A 66 3.21 -13.21 19.95
CA GLY A 66 4.01 -12.18 19.31
C GLY A 66 3.16 -11.04 18.74
N VAL A 67 1.95 -11.35 18.25
CA VAL A 67 1.00 -10.32 17.78
C VAL A 67 0.59 -9.40 18.93
N ILE A 68 0.27 -9.97 20.09
CA ILE A 68 -0.13 -9.21 21.28
C ILE A 68 1.03 -8.36 21.80
N LEU A 69 2.25 -8.91 21.86
CA LEU A 69 3.42 -8.12 22.26
C LEU A 69 3.65 -6.95 21.31
N VAL A 70 3.62 -7.18 20.01
CA VAL A 70 3.82 -6.11 19.01
C VAL A 70 2.76 -5.03 19.16
N ALA A 71 1.49 -5.41 19.36
CA ALA A 71 0.43 -4.44 19.65
C ALA A 71 0.71 -3.62 20.91
N ILE A 72 1.16 -4.27 22.01
CA ILE A 72 1.53 -3.59 23.26
C ILE A 72 2.72 -2.65 23.03
N VAL A 73 3.75 -3.07 22.32
CA VAL A 73 4.94 -2.25 22.02
C VAL A 73 4.57 -1.03 21.18
N ILE A 74 3.75 -1.21 20.15
CA ILE A 74 3.26 -0.10 19.32
C ILE A 74 2.46 0.89 20.18
N PHE A 75 1.52 0.39 20.99
CA PHE A 75 0.72 1.23 21.87
C PHE A 75 1.57 1.97 22.89
N ALA A 76 2.48 1.27 23.58
CA ALA A 76 3.41 1.85 24.54
C ALA A 76 4.31 2.91 23.91
N THR A 77 4.79 2.67 22.68
CA THR A 77 5.56 3.65 21.91
C THR A 77 4.72 4.90 21.63
N GLY A 78 3.45 4.73 21.22
CA GLY A 78 2.53 5.85 21.02
C GLY A 78 2.32 6.69 22.29
N VAL A 79 2.05 6.03 23.41
CA VAL A 79 1.90 6.70 24.72
C VAL A 79 3.20 7.40 25.14
N PHE A 80 4.35 6.78 24.94
CA PHE A 80 5.66 7.36 25.25
C PHE A 80 5.91 8.63 24.43
N VAL A 81 5.63 8.58 23.12
CA VAL A 81 5.81 9.69 22.18
C VAL A 81 4.82 10.83 22.38
N ALA A 82 3.65 10.58 22.98
CA ALA A 82 2.68 11.61 23.31
C ALA A 82 3.21 12.65 24.32
N ASN A 83 4.28 12.33 25.04
CA ASN A 83 4.90 13.20 26.04
C ASN A 83 6.07 14.01 25.47
N ILE A 84 6.38 15.16 26.08
CA ILE A 84 7.48 16.05 25.67
C ILE A 84 8.84 15.32 25.58
N PHE A 85 9.10 14.41 26.51
CA PHE A 85 10.33 13.62 26.53
C PHE A 85 10.40 12.63 25.35
N GLY A 86 9.29 11.96 25.04
CA GLY A 86 9.22 11.04 23.91
C GLY A 86 9.37 11.77 22.57
N GLN A 87 8.75 12.93 22.41
CA GLN A 87 8.96 13.78 21.24
C GLN A 87 10.41 14.24 21.11
N TRP A 88 11.06 14.60 22.22
CA TRP A 88 12.48 14.95 22.22
C TRP A 88 13.35 13.78 21.81
N TRP A 89 13.11 12.58 22.37
CA TRP A 89 13.84 11.35 22.04
C TRP A 89 13.72 10.99 20.56
N LEU A 90 12.51 11.06 19.99
CA LEU A 90 12.29 10.83 18.56
C LEU A 90 13.09 11.80 17.69
N ARG A 91 13.16 13.08 18.06
CA ARG A 91 13.97 14.06 17.31
C ARG A 91 15.46 13.74 17.36
N GLN A 92 15.96 13.23 18.49
CA GLN A 92 17.36 12.79 18.58
C GLN A 92 17.60 11.56 17.71
N TRP A 93 16.67 10.61 17.68
CA TRP A 93 16.72 9.44 16.81
C TRP A 93 16.72 9.83 15.33
N ASP A 94 15.81 10.72 14.91
CA ASP A 94 15.76 11.30 13.56
C ASP A 94 17.12 11.91 13.18
N ASN A 95 17.70 12.71 14.07
CA ASN A 95 19.00 13.34 13.85
C ASN A 95 20.13 12.32 13.71
N LEU A 96 20.10 11.24 14.50
CA LEU A 96 21.10 10.17 14.42
C LEU A 96 21.02 9.44 13.08
N MET A 97 19.83 9.03 12.65
CA MET A 97 19.61 8.36 11.37
C MET A 97 20.04 9.25 10.20
N ASN A 98 19.79 10.56 10.29
CA ASN A 98 20.18 11.54 9.27
C ASN A 98 21.69 11.79 9.17
N ARG A 99 22.49 11.36 10.15
CA ARG A 99 23.96 11.52 10.12
C ARG A 99 24.67 10.39 9.36
N ILE A 100 24.02 9.24 9.16
CA ILE A 100 24.63 8.08 8.53
C ILE A 100 24.36 8.16 7.01
N PRO A 101 25.37 8.38 6.15
CA PRO A 101 25.17 8.75 4.74
C PRO A 101 24.32 7.77 3.92
N VAL A 102 24.42 6.47 4.19
CA VAL A 102 23.64 5.43 3.50
C VAL A 102 22.23 5.30 4.08
N VAL A 103 22.13 5.26 5.43
CA VAL A 103 20.86 5.06 6.15
C VAL A 103 19.94 6.27 5.99
N ARG A 104 20.49 7.50 5.93
CA ARG A 104 19.74 8.74 5.77
C ARG A 104 18.78 8.67 4.59
N SER A 105 19.26 8.28 3.41
CA SER A 105 18.45 8.26 2.18
C SER A 105 17.23 7.35 2.35
N ILE A 106 17.44 6.10 2.77
CA ILE A 106 16.39 5.10 3.00
C ILE A 106 15.43 5.55 4.11
N TYR A 107 15.97 5.98 5.26
CA TYR A 107 15.18 6.38 6.42
C TYR A 107 14.28 7.58 6.11
N THR A 108 14.85 8.63 5.51
CA THR A 108 14.10 9.85 5.16
C THR A 108 13.04 9.60 4.11
N SER A 109 13.30 8.77 3.09
CA SER A 109 12.29 8.41 2.10
C SER A 109 11.12 7.64 2.72
N VAL A 110 11.40 6.63 3.55
CA VAL A 110 10.34 5.86 4.24
C VAL A 110 9.57 6.75 5.21
N LYS A 111 10.27 7.58 6.00
CA LYS A 111 9.65 8.50 6.94
C LYS A 111 8.79 9.55 6.23
N GLN A 112 9.26 10.12 5.14
CA GLN A 112 8.49 11.08 4.34
C GLN A 112 7.22 10.45 3.75
N VAL A 113 7.30 9.22 3.26
CA VAL A 113 6.12 8.48 2.78
C VAL A 113 5.14 8.23 3.93
N ALA A 114 5.62 7.77 5.09
CA ALA A 114 4.79 7.57 6.28
C ALA A 114 4.15 8.88 6.76
N ASP A 115 4.94 9.94 6.94
CA ASP A 115 4.47 11.27 7.35
C ASP A 115 3.43 11.82 6.34
N THR A 116 3.59 11.54 5.05
CA THR A 116 2.61 11.93 4.01
C THR A 116 1.31 11.13 4.11
N LEU A 117 1.38 9.81 4.36
CA LEU A 117 0.21 8.94 4.50
C LEU A 117 -0.57 9.19 5.81
N PHE A 118 0.11 9.66 6.86
CA PHE A 118 -0.46 9.81 8.21
C PHE A 118 -0.68 11.26 8.68
N SER A 119 -0.08 12.26 8.02
CA SER A 119 -0.50 13.66 8.20
C SER A 119 -1.86 13.82 7.53
N GLY A 120 -2.90 14.10 8.33
CA GLY A 120 -4.31 14.07 7.94
C GLY A 120 -4.78 15.01 6.82
N SER A 121 -3.90 15.43 5.91
CA SER A 121 -4.19 16.14 4.66
C SER A 121 -3.71 15.39 3.40
N GLY A 122 -2.94 14.30 3.53
CA GLY A 122 -2.30 13.59 2.42
C GLY A 122 -3.04 12.32 2.01
N ASN A 123 -4.14 12.45 1.27
CA ASN A 123 -4.68 11.31 0.53
C ASN A 123 -3.72 10.93 -0.62
N ALA A 124 -2.55 10.35 -0.35
CA ALA A 124 -1.79 9.70 -1.42
C ALA A 124 -2.68 8.58 -1.99
N PHE A 125 -2.93 8.60 -3.30
CA PHE A 125 -3.95 7.76 -3.96
C PHE A 125 -5.39 8.11 -3.58
N SER A 126 -5.74 9.39 -3.47
CA SER A 126 -7.08 9.81 -3.03
C SER A 126 -8.20 9.32 -3.94
N LYS A 127 -7.92 9.24 -5.24
CA LYS A 127 -8.91 9.06 -6.29
C LYS A 127 -8.30 8.35 -7.49
N ALA A 128 -9.12 7.52 -8.14
CA ALA A 128 -8.84 7.03 -9.47
C ALA A 128 -9.10 8.14 -10.50
N LEU A 129 -8.21 8.27 -11.47
CA LEU A 129 -8.27 9.22 -12.57
C LEU A 129 -8.24 8.46 -13.89
N LEU A 130 -8.87 9.01 -14.91
CA LEU A 130 -8.70 8.60 -16.29
C LEU A 130 -7.87 9.67 -17.01
N VAL A 131 -6.74 9.26 -17.59
CA VAL A 131 -5.76 10.17 -18.21
C VAL A 131 -5.31 9.66 -19.56
N GLN A 132 -4.83 10.56 -20.42
CA GLN A 132 -4.25 10.19 -21.71
C GLN A 132 -2.74 9.92 -21.57
N TYR A 133 -2.32 8.67 -21.80
CA TYR A 133 -0.92 8.24 -21.72
C TYR A 133 -0.70 6.95 -22.55
N PRO A 134 0.42 6.79 -23.28
CA PRO A 134 1.54 7.73 -23.41
C PRO A 134 1.34 8.80 -24.50
N ARG A 135 0.21 8.77 -25.22
CA ARG A 135 -0.12 9.74 -26.28
C ARG A 135 -1.59 10.13 -26.26
N GLN A 136 -1.93 11.21 -26.95
CA GLN A 136 -3.33 11.59 -27.14
C GLN A 136 -4.16 10.46 -27.80
N GLY A 137 -5.37 10.28 -27.30
CA GLY A 137 -6.31 9.22 -27.68
C GLY A 137 -6.06 7.85 -27.01
N ALA A 138 -4.94 7.66 -26.30
CA ALA A 138 -4.68 6.44 -25.52
C ALA A 138 -4.97 6.70 -24.05
N TRP A 139 -5.95 6.00 -23.47
CA TRP A 139 -6.42 6.24 -22.11
C TRP A 139 -5.97 5.15 -21.14
N THR A 140 -5.64 5.55 -19.93
CA THR A 140 -5.31 4.65 -18.83
C THR A 140 -5.87 5.17 -17.51
N ILE A 141 -6.07 4.26 -16.56
CA ILE A 141 -6.33 4.63 -15.19
C ILE A 141 -5.02 5.06 -14.52
N ALA A 142 -5.09 6.14 -13.77
CA ALA A 142 -4.03 6.66 -12.93
C ALA A 142 -4.59 6.97 -11.53
N PHE A 143 -3.73 7.33 -10.60
CA PHE A 143 -4.13 7.70 -9.25
C PHE A 143 -3.62 9.09 -8.90
N LEU A 144 -4.49 9.90 -8.29
CA LEU A 144 -4.11 11.21 -7.77
C LEU A 144 -3.18 11.02 -6.57
N THR A 145 -1.95 11.52 -6.69
CA THR A 145 -0.93 11.45 -5.63
C THR A 145 -0.70 12.80 -4.94
N GLY A 146 -1.17 13.90 -5.54
CA GLY A 146 -1.10 15.23 -4.95
C GLY A 146 -1.01 16.33 -6.00
N THR A 147 -0.37 17.43 -5.63
CA THR A 147 -0.06 18.57 -6.50
C THR A 147 1.46 18.79 -6.52
N PRO A 148 2.07 19.17 -7.66
CA PRO A 148 3.49 19.50 -7.70
C PRO A 148 3.82 20.62 -6.70
N GLY A 149 4.93 20.48 -5.98
CA GLY A 149 5.42 21.47 -5.02
C GLY A 149 6.88 21.83 -5.27
N GLY A 150 7.38 22.84 -4.55
CA GLY A 150 8.79 23.26 -4.61
C GLY A 150 9.20 23.85 -5.97
N GLU A 151 10.43 23.58 -6.38
CA GLU A 151 11.03 24.08 -7.64
C GLU A 151 10.20 23.68 -8.86
N VAL A 152 9.75 22.43 -8.91
CA VAL A 152 9.04 21.88 -10.08
C VAL A 152 7.71 22.60 -10.33
N ALA A 153 7.02 23.03 -9.27
CA ALA A 153 5.77 23.79 -9.39
C ALA A 153 5.96 25.15 -10.09
N GLN A 154 7.15 25.75 -10.02
CA GLN A 154 7.45 27.06 -10.61
C GLN A 154 7.57 27.02 -12.14
N HIS A 155 7.76 25.82 -12.70
CA HIS A 155 7.90 25.64 -14.15
C HIS A 155 6.56 25.54 -14.89
N PHE A 156 5.45 25.50 -14.17
CA PHE A 156 4.13 25.34 -14.77
C PHE A 156 3.29 26.62 -14.62
N PRO A 157 2.82 27.21 -15.74
CA PRO A 157 2.00 28.42 -15.70
C PRO A 157 0.55 28.16 -15.28
N GLN A 158 0.18 26.89 -15.09
CA GLN A 158 -1.20 26.45 -14.91
C GLN A 158 -1.31 25.41 -13.77
N PRO A 159 -2.50 25.21 -13.19
CA PRO A 159 -2.71 24.21 -12.15
C PRO A 159 -2.39 22.80 -12.65
N MET A 160 -1.45 22.14 -11.97
CA MET A 160 -1.02 20.77 -12.27
C MET A 160 -1.44 19.82 -11.15
N VAL A 161 -1.60 18.55 -11.50
CA VAL A 161 -1.78 17.44 -10.57
C VAL A 161 -0.65 16.43 -10.75
N SER A 162 -0.23 15.83 -9.65
CA SER A 162 0.71 14.73 -9.62
C SER A 162 -0.05 13.41 -9.69
N VAL A 163 0.22 12.59 -10.70
CA VAL A 163 -0.49 11.34 -10.96
C VAL A 163 0.47 10.17 -11.07
N TYR A 164 0.05 9.00 -10.58
CA TYR A 164 0.76 7.75 -10.76
C TYR A 164 0.02 6.87 -11.77
N VAL A 165 0.72 6.47 -12.83
CA VAL A 165 0.22 5.53 -13.85
C VAL A 165 0.86 4.16 -13.60
N PRO A 166 0.11 3.17 -13.07
CA PRO A 166 0.65 1.84 -12.80
C PRO A 166 0.90 1.04 -14.08
N THR A 167 1.82 0.07 -14.01
CA THR A 167 1.93 -1.02 -14.99
C THR A 167 0.95 -2.15 -14.68
N THR A 168 0.55 -2.90 -15.71
CA THR A 168 -0.32 -4.07 -15.58
C THR A 168 0.48 -5.35 -15.88
N PRO A 169 0.12 -6.51 -15.29
CA PRO A 169 -0.85 -6.69 -14.20
C PRO A 169 -0.30 -6.30 -12.82
N ASN A 170 1.00 -6.02 -12.70
CA ASN A 170 1.66 -5.73 -11.43
C ASN A 170 1.81 -4.20 -11.21
N PRO A 171 1.03 -3.59 -10.30
CA PRO A 171 1.01 -2.13 -10.09
C PRO A 171 2.14 -1.62 -9.18
N THR A 172 3.14 -2.46 -8.85
CA THR A 172 4.30 -2.04 -8.05
C THR A 172 5.26 -1.13 -8.82
N SER A 173 5.17 -1.11 -10.15
CA SER A 173 5.90 -0.20 -11.03
C SER A 173 4.94 0.67 -11.82
N GLY A 174 5.45 1.79 -12.33
CA GLY A 174 4.64 2.77 -13.04
C GLY A 174 5.42 4.03 -13.36
N PHE A 175 4.69 5.04 -13.82
CA PHE A 175 5.22 6.36 -14.13
C PHE A 175 4.62 7.40 -13.20
N PHE A 176 5.46 8.29 -12.71
CA PHE A 176 5.04 9.51 -12.05
C PHE A 176 4.94 10.63 -13.09
N LEU A 177 3.76 11.21 -13.24
CA LEU A 177 3.51 12.28 -14.22
C LEU A 177 2.94 13.50 -13.53
N MET A 178 3.24 14.68 -14.08
CA MET A 178 2.60 15.93 -13.71
C MET A 178 1.78 16.39 -14.89
N MET A 179 0.46 16.44 -14.73
CA MET A 179 -0.49 16.71 -15.82
C MET A 179 -1.33 17.95 -15.50
N PRO A 180 -1.73 18.75 -16.50
CA PRO A 180 -2.68 19.84 -16.29
C PRO A 180 -3.96 19.29 -15.67
N LYS A 181 -4.50 19.99 -14.66
CA LYS A 181 -5.74 19.55 -14.00
C LYS A 181 -6.91 19.42 -14.98
N ALA A 182 -6.90 20.16 -16.08
CA ALA A 182 -7.91 20.08 -17.13
C ALA A 182 -7.82 18.79 -17.99
N ASP A 183 -6.68 18.10 -18.00
CA ASP A 183 -6.43 16.92 -18.84
C ASP A 183 -6.66 15.59 -18.11
N VAL A 184 -7.13 15.65 -16.85
CA VAL A 184 -7.45 14.48 -16.04
C VAL A 184 -8.94 14.43 -15.76
N ILE A 185 -9.51 13.24 -15.81
CA ILE A 185 -10.93 13.00 -15.48
C ILE A 185 -10.97 12.23 -14.17
N GLU A 186 -11.63 12.78 -13.16
CA GLU A 186 -11.87 12.06 -11.90
C GLU A 186 -12.91 10.96 -12.13
N LEU A 187 -12.62 9.74 -11.70
CA LEU A 187 -13.54 8.61 -11.78
C LEU A 187 -14.30 8.46 -10.46
N ASP A 188 -15.56 8.05 -10.56
CA ASP A 188 -16.42 7.81 -9.38
C ASP A 188 -16.11 6.48 -8.67
N MET A 189 -15.34 5.58 -9.31
CA MET A 189 -14.97 4.28 -8.74
C MET A 189 -14.00 4.40 -7.58
N SER A 190 -14.04 3.44 -6.66
CA SER A 190 -13.06 3.34 -5.58
C SER A 190 -11.66 3.03 -6.12
N VAL A 191 -10.64 3.40 -5.36
CA VAL A 191 -9.23 3.07 -5.66
C VAL A 191 -9.04 1.56 -5.75
N ASP A 192 -9.67 0.81 -4.85
CA ASP A 192 -9.62 -0.66 -4.84
C ASP A 192 -10.22 -1.26 -6.11
N ASP A 193 -11.31 -0.70 -6.60
CA ASP A 193 -11.95 -1.19 -7.82
C ASP A 193 -11.13 -0.86 -9.07
N ALA A 194 -10.54 0.35 -9.12
CA ALA A 194 -9.57 0.71 -10.13
C ALA A 194 -8.37 -0.26 -10.14
N LEU A 195 -7.82 -0.60 -8.97
CA LEU A 195 -6.72 -1.57 -8.84
C LEU A 195 -7.13 -2.96 -9.31
N LYS A 196 -8.32 -3.45 -8.96
CA LYS A 196 -8.84 -4.73 -9.48
C LYS A 196 -8.93 -4.73 -11.01
N TYR A 197 -9.41 -3.64 -11.60
CA TYR A 197 -9.53 -3.53 -13.06
C TYR A 197 -8.15 -3.53 -13.74
N ILE A 198 -7.17 -2.79 -13.19
CA ILE A 198 -5.79 -2.75 -13.68
C ILE A 198 -5.10 -4.11 -13.54
N ILE A 199 -5.14 -4.73 -12.36
CA ILE A 199 -4.48 -6.02 -12.08
C ILE A 199 -5.07 -7.14 -12.95
N SER A 200 -6.38 -7.10 -13.17
CA SER A 200 -7.07 -8.06 -14.05
C SER A 200 -6.88 -7.75 -15.55
N MET A 201 -6.09 -6.74 -15.93
CA MET A 201 -5.88 -6.32 -17.31
C MET A 201 -7.20 -5.99 -18.04
N GLY A 202 -8.15 -5.40 -17.32
CA GLY A 202 -9.45 -5.01 -17.86
C GLY A 202 -10.53 -6.11 -17.84
N VAL A 203 -10.24 -7.28 -17.27
CA VAL A 203 -11.21 -8.40 -17.26
C VAL A 203 -12.27 -8.24 -16.16
N VAL A 204 -11.93 -7.62 -15.02
CA VAL A 204 -12.85 -7.45 -13.89
C VAL A 204 -13.36 -6.00 -13.85
N VAL A 205 -14.50 -5.74 -14.49
CA VAL A 205 -15.11 -4.40 -14.58
C VAL A 205 -15.73 -3.98 -13.22
N PRO A 206 -15.28 -2.86 -12.63
CA PRO A 206 -15.92 -2.25 -11.45
C PRO A 206 -17.40 -1.96 -11.68
N GLY A 207 -18.28 -2.43 -10.79
CA GLY A 207 -19.72 -2.15 -10.87
C GLY A 207 -20.53 -3.08 -11.79
N GLY A 208 -19.89 -4.06 -12.45
CA GLY A 208 -20.56 -5.06 -13.30
C GLY A 208 -20.52 -4.71 -14.80
N PRO A 209 -20.83 -5.70 -15.67
CA PRO A 209 -20.58 -5.60 -17.12
C PRO A 209 -21.51 -4.67 -17.92
N ASP A 210 -22.57 -4.10 -17.34
CA ASP A 210 -23.73 -3.57 -18.10
C ASP A 210 -24.00 -2.05 -18.02
N THR A 211 -23.02 -1.21 -17.64
CA THR A 211 -23.21 0.26 -17.69
C THR A 211 -22.33 0.92 -18.76
N LEU A 212 -22.55 0.55 -20.03
CA LEU A 212 -22.09 1.40 -21.14
C LEU A 212 -22.94 2.68 -21.13
N PRO A 213 -22.36 3.89 -21.05
CA PRO A 213 -23.09 5.10 -21.35
C PRO A 213 -23.59 5.00 -22.78
N ALA A 214 -24.90 5.18 -23.00
CA ALA A 214 -25.45 5.33 -24.34
C ALA A 214 -24.65 6.43 -25.06
N ALA A 215 -23.95 6.08 -26.14
CA ALA A 215 -23.20 7.03 -26.93
C ALA A 215 -24.15 8.18 -27.30
N LYS A 216 -23.86 9.40 -26.82
CA LYS A 216 -24.59 10.58 -27.28
C LYS A 216 -24.37 10.66 -28.79
N ALA A 217 -25.44 10.46 -29.54
CA ALA A 217 -25.43 10.64 -30.98
C ALA A 217 -24.84 12.02 -31.28
N VAL A 218 -23.71 12.04 -31.97
CA VAL A 218 -23.15 13.26 -32.53
C VAL A 218 -24.22 13.76 -33.50
N SER A 219 -24.85 14.89 -33.18
CA SER A 219 -25.73 15.56 -34.13
C SER A 219 -24.87 16.02 -35.30
N GLU A 220 -24.91 15.28 -36.39
CA GLU A 220 -24.47 15.77 -37.70
C GLU A 220 -25.41 16.92 -38.09
N ASN A 221 -24.99 18.14 -37.77
CA ASN A 221 -25.53 19.33 -38.41
C ASN A 221 -24.62 19.66 -39.60
N LEU A 222 -25.04 19.24 -40.79
CA LEU A 222 -24.73 19.87 -42.07
C LEU A 222 -26.05 20.22 -42.76
#